data_AF-A0A358ENA3-F1
#
_entry.id   AF-A0A358ENA3-F1
#
_cell.length_a   1.000
_cell.length_b   1.000
_cell.length_c   1.000
_cell.angle_alpha   90.00
_cell.angle_beta   90.00
_cell.angle_gamma   90.00
#
_symmetry.space_group_name_H-M   'P 1'
#
loop_
_entity.id
_entity.type
_entity.pdbx_description
1 polymer ?
#
loop_
_entity_poly.entity_id
_entity_poly.type
_entity_poly.pdbx_seq_one_letter_code
_entity_poly.pdbx_strand_id
1 'polypeptide(L)'
;KITPDRDVSDNTQVLAEFPNGMTLIVTSSSVNEQGLNETIRGQYGTMYLSTNGSSLEYKPERPFAEEFDPESYTNLEPSGNTTPQHHKNWLDCIRSGNEPVAGIDLAMKVQAVISLAEISDRRGTMAHFDPKTRKVTDGAGNELKPYDYAEEAKIDQGPYGPIKEIGG
;
A
#
# COMPACT_ATOMS: atom_id res chain seq x y z
N LYS A 1 -5.67 7.51 17.50
CA LYS A 1 -6.50 8.72 17.30
C LYS A 1 -5.99 9.80 18.28
N ILE A 2 -5.74 11.06 17.96
CA ILE A 2 -5.88 11.89 16.74
C ILE A 2 -5.15 13.22 17.05
N THR A 3 -4.50 13.81 16.05
CA THR A 3 -4.28 15.26 15.86
C THR A 3 -5.60 16.04 15.78
N PRO A 4 -5.88 17.03 16.65
CA PRO A 4 -7.14 17.78 16.66
C PRO A 4 -7.37 18.69 15.43
N ASP A 5 -6.41 18.78 14.51
CA ASP A 5 -6.32 19.77 13.43
C ASP A 5 -6.24 19.17 12.01
N ARG A 6 -6.52 17.87 11.81
CA ARG A 6 -6.46 17.21 10.49
C ARG A 6 -7.60 16.23 10.23
N ASP A 7 -8.08 16.18 8.98
CA ASP A 7 -9.15 15.28 8.51
C ASP A 7 -8.68 13.83 8.21
N VAL A 8 -7.40 13.55 8.43
CA VAL A 8 -6.79 12.23 8.16
C VAL A 8 -6.19 11.65 9.44
N SER A 9 -6.29 10.34 9.60
CA SER A 9 -5.72 9.65 10.76
C SER A 9 -4.19 9.67 10.74
N ASP A 10 -3.58 9.93 11.89
CA ASP A 10 -2.12 9.81 12.07
C ASP A 10 -1.59 8.40 11.88
N ASN A 11 -2.45 7.38 12.03
CA ASN A 11 -2.08 5.98 11.90
C ASN A 11 -3.05 5.27 10.97
N THR A 12 -2.53 4.46 10.05
CA THR A 12 -3.31 3.66 9.10
C THR A 12 -2.79 2.23 9.12
N GLN A 13 -3.71 1.27 9.05
CA GLN A 13 -3.40 -0.15 8.99
C GLN A 13 -4.19 -0.79 7.85
N VAL A 14 -3.53 -1.60 7.03
CA VAL A 14 -4.14 -2.36 5.93
C VAL A 14 -3.70 -3.81 6.05
N LEU A 15 -4.69 -4.70 6.06
CA LEU A 15 -4.51 -6.13 5.88
C LEU A 15 -5.28 -6.52 4.62
N ALA A 16 -4.57 -6.82 3.53
CA ALA A 16 -5.17 -7.19 2.25
C ALA A 16 -4.82 -8.64 1.88
N GLU A 17 -5.82 -9.39 1.43
CA GLU A 17 -5.64 -10.73 0.86
C GLU A 17 -5.85 -10.66 -0.65
N PHE A 18 -4.92 -11.26 -1.41
CA PHE A 18 -4.99 -11.34 -2.86
C PHE A 18 -5.61 -12.67 -3.31
N PRO A 19 -6.18 -12.75 -4.53
CA PRO A 19 -6.81 -13.98 -5.03
C PRO A 19 -5.90 -15.22 -5.08
N ASN A 20 -4.58 -15.03 -5.09
CA ASN A 20 -3.61 -16.11 -5.07
C ASN A 20 -3.21 -16.56 -3.64
N GLY A 21 -3.88 -16.03 -2.61
CA GLY A 21 -3.61 -16.34 -1.20
C GLY A 21 -2.45 -15.56 -0.59
N MET A 22 -1.80 -14.64 -1.32
CA MET A 22 -0.81 -13.75 -0.71
C MET A 22 -1.49 -12.72 0.18
N THR A 23 -0.82 -12.33 1.25
CA THR A 23 -1.28 -11.29 2.17
C THR A 23 -0.30 -10.12 2.17
N LEU A 24 -0.83 -8.90 2.15
CA LEU A 24 -0.08 -7.67 2.35
C LEU A 24 -0.50 -7.02 3.66
N ILE A 25 0.49 -6.67 4.49
CA ILE A 25 0.31 -5.88 5.70
C ILE A 25 1.01 -4.55 5.48
N VAL A 26 0.27 -3.44 5.62
CA VAL A 26 0.83 -2.09 5.62
C VAL A 26 0.42 -1.41 6.91
N THR A 27 1.40 -0.90 7.65
CA THR A 27 1.16 -0.02 8.78
C THR A 27 1.91 1.27 8.53
N SER A 28 1.22 2.40 8.67
CA SER A 28 1.79 3.72 8.48
C SER A 28 1.46 4.61 9.68
N SER A 29 2.41 5.47 10.03
CA SER A 29 2.26 6.49 11.07
C SER A 29 2.92 7.79 10.61
N SER A 30 2.22 8.92 10.74
CA SER A 30 2.82 10.25 10.54
C SER A 30 3.41 10.84 11.83
N VAL A 31 3.33 10.10 12.94
CA VAL A 31 3.73 10.56 14.28
C VAL A 31 4.79 9.66 14.92
N ASN A 32 5.38 8.76 14.15
CA ASN A 32 6.49 7.91 14.60
C ASN A 32 7.57 7.83 13.51
N GLU A 33 8.83 7.88 13.92
CA GLU A 33 9.98 7.80 13.01
C GLU A 33 10.23 6.37 12.49
N GLN A 34 9.89 5.36 13.29
CA GLN A 34 10.20 3.96 13.01
C GLN A 34 9.00 3.22 12.42
N GLY A 35 9.22 2.52 11.31
CA GLY A 35 8.20 1.71 10.63
C GLY A 35 8.36 0.20 10.90
N LEU A 36 7.56 -0.59 10.19
CA LEU A 36 7.84 -2.02 10.05
C LEU A 36 8.96 -2.22 9.03
N ASN A 37 9.88 -3.16 9.30
CA ASN A 37 10.89 -3.54 8.32
C ASN A 37 10.23 -4.18 7.10
N GLU A 38 10.60 -3.73 5.91
CA GLU A 38 10.13 -4.27 4.65
C GLU A 38 10.56 -5.74 4.52
N THR A 39 9.59 -6.64 4.50
CA THR A 39 9.83 -8.09 4.56
C THR A 39 8.93 -8.81 3.56
N ILE A 40 9.50 -9.72 2.77
CA ILE A 40 8.76 -10.63 1.90
C ILE A 40 8.96 -12.05 2.43
N ARG A 41 7.86 -12.73 2.77
CA ARG A 41 7.90 -14.08 3.35
C ARG A 41 7.39 -15.09 2.33
N GLY A 42 8.17 -16.13 2.09
CA GLY A 42 7.80 -17.27 1.27
C GLY A 42 7.99 -18.58 2.00
N GLN A 43 7.61 -19.68 1.36
CA GLN A 43 7.80 -21.02 1.93
C GLN A 43 9.28 -21.38 2.11
N TYR A 44 10.12 -21.04 1.13
CA TYR A 44 11.54 -21.44 1.10
C TYR A 44 12.45 -20.48 1.85
N GLY A 45 12.00 -19.26 2.13
CA GLY A 45 12.79 -18.28 2.83
C GLY A 45 12.07 -16.95 3.01
N THR A 46 12.69 -16.09 3.80
CA THR A 46 12.26 -14.73 4.06
C THR A 46 13.32 -13.76 3.55
N MET A 47 12.88 -12.75 2.79
CA MET A 47 13.70 -11.63 2.36
C MET A 47 13.45 -10.43 3.27
N TYR A 48 14.54 -9.83 3.75
CA TYR A 48 14.54 -8.60 4.53
C TYR A 48 15.16 -7.49 3.68
N LEU A 49 14.46 -6.36 3.58
CA LEU A 49 14.87 -5.21 2.82
C LEU A 49 15.15 -4.08 3.82
N SER A 50 16.26 -3.36 3.64
CA SER A 50 16.48 -2.13 4.39
C SER A 50 15.54 -1.04 3.92
N THR A 51 15.02 -0.22 4.83
CA THR A 51 14.13 0.91 4.52
C THR A 51 14.76 1.94 3.57
N ASN A 52 16.09 2.11 3.61
CA ASN A 52 16.81 3.00 2.69
C ASN A 52 17.19 2.35 1.35
N GLY A 53 16.85 1.07 1.15
CA GLY A 53 17.13 0.28 -0.06
C GLY A 53 18.59 -0.15 -0.26
N SER A 54 19.49 0.10 0.71
CA SER A 54 20.94 -0.17 0.57
C SER A 54 21.35 -1.63 0.83
N SER A 55 20.46 -2.43 1.43
CA SER A 55 20.71 -3.86 1.64
C SER A 55 19.46 -4.73 1.45
N LEU A 56 19.73 -5.98 1.09
CA LEU A 56 18.77 -7.07 0.97
C LEU A 56 19.40 -8.33 1.57
N GLU A 57 18.66 -9.03 2.41
CA GLU A 57 19.09 -10.29 3.01
C GLU A 57 18.03 -11.37 2.74
N TYR A 58 18.44 -12.48 2.13
CA TYR A 58 17.63 -13.68 1.97
C TYR A 58 18.04 -14.71 3.02
N LYS A 59 17.06 -15.19 3.80
CA LYS A 59 17.24 -16.28 4.77
C LYS A 59 16.35 -17.46 4.41
N PRO A 60 16.92 -18.62 4.10
CA PRO A 60 16.17 -19.86 3.98
C PRO A 60 15.41 -20.16 5.27
N GLU A 61 14.19 -20.68 5.15
CA GLU A 61 13.47 -21.20 6.33
C GLU A 61 14.15 -22.50 6.81
N ARG A 62 14.06 -22.78 8.11
CA ARG A 62 14.74 -23.92 8.75
C ARG A 62 14.60 -25.26 7.98
N PRO A 63 13.43 -25.65 7.44
CA PRO A 63 13.29 -26.91 6.70
C PRO A 63 14.05 -26.95 5.37
N PHE A 64 14.43 -25.80 4.81
CA PHE A 64 15.03 -25.66 3.49
C PHE A 64 16.48 -25.17 3.55
N ALA A 65 17.04 -24.99 4.74
CA ALA A 65 18.39 -24.46 4.96
C ALA A 65 19.52 -25.39 4.48
N GLU A 66 19.24 -26.67 4.20
CA GLU A 66 20.20 -27.59 3.56
C GLU A 66 20.17 -27.51 2.03
N GLU A 67 19.08 -27.00 1.44
CA GLU A 67 18.87 -26.91 -0.01
C GLU A 67 19.19 -25.53 -0.58
N PHE A 68 19.01 -24.47 0.23
CA PHE A 68 19.23 -23.09 -0.17
C PHE A 68 20.21 -22.42 0.77
N ASP A 69 21.13 -21.64 0.19
CA ASP A 69 22.09 -20.84 0.95
C ASP A 69 21.51 -19.46 1.28
N PRO A 70 21.83 -18.89 2.46
CA PRO A 70 21.54 -17.49 2.74
C PRO A 70 22.34 -16.56 1.83
N GLU A 71 21.71 -15.47 1.39
CA GLU A 71 22.35 -14.46 0.56
C GLU A 71 22.25 -13.08 1.21
N SER A 72 23.30 -12.27 1.09
CA SER A 72 23.31 -10.90 1.59
C SER A 72 23.91 -9.97 0.55
N TYR A 73 23.16 -8.94 0.23
CA TYR A 73 23.55 -7.88 -0.69
C TYR A 73 23.61 -6.59 0.11
N THR A 74 24.77 -5.93 0.10
CA THR A 74 25.01 -4.68 0.82
C THR A 74 25.64 -3.67 -0.12
N ASN A 75 25.60 -2.38 0.25
CA ASN A 75 26.04 -1.28 -0.61
C ASN A 75 25.33 -1.33 -1.97
N LEU A 76 24.07 -1.76 -1.96
CA LEU A 76 23.20 -1.50 -3.09
C LEU A 76 23.10 0.02 -3.22
N GLU A 77 23.16 0.49 -4.45
CA GLU A 77 22.91 1.88 -4.80
C GLU A 77 21.45 1.96 -5.28
N PRO A 78 20.46 1.93 -4.36
CA PRO A 78 19.10 2.26 -4.74
C PRO A 78 19.15 3.68 -5.31
N SER A 79 18.31 3.99 -6.30
CA SER A 79 18.45 5.25 -7.05
C SER A 79 18.43 6.54 -6.20
N GLY A 80 18.15 6.47 -4.88
CA GLY A 80 18.33 7.53 -3.87
C GLY A 80 17.34 8.67 -4.00
N ASN A 81 16.95 8.95 -5.23
CA ASN A 81 15.84 9.74 -5.67
C ASN A 81 15.23 9.00 -6.88
N THR A 82 14.22 8.17 -6.60
CA THR A 82 13.53 7.39 -7.64
C THR A 82 12.78 8.30 -8.62
N THR A 83 12.47 9.54 -8.22
CA THR A 83 11.67 10.48 -9.03
C THR A 83 12.37 10.85 -10.35
N PRO A 84 13.62 11.36 -10.37
CA PRO A 84 14.39 11.53 -11.61
C PRO A 84 14.47 10.28 -12.48
N GLN A 85 14.63 9.10 -11.87
CA GLN A 85 14.71 7.83 -12.60
C GLN A 85 13.38 7.47 -13.27
N HIS A 86 12.25 7.64 -12.57
CA HIS A 86 10.91 7.46 -13.13
C HIS A 86 10.60 8.49 -14.21
N HIS A 87 11.00 9.76 -14.03
CA HIS A 87 10.86 10.79 -15.07
C HIS A 87 11.67 10.45 -16.32
N LYS A 88 12.93 10.03 -16.14
CA LYS A 88 13.78 9.60 -17.25
C LYS A 88 13.14 8.41 -17.99
N ASN A 89 12.72 7.37 -17.25
CA ASN A 89 12.05 6.22 -17.85
C ASN A 89 10.81 6.64 -18.65
N TRP A 90 9.96 7.50 -18.08
CA TRP A 90 8.76 8.00 -18.76
C TRP A 90 9.09 8.78 -20.05
N LEU A 91 10.07 9.70 -20.00
CA LEU A 91 10.50 10.46 -21.17
C LEU A 91 11.17 9.59 -22.24
N ASP A 92 11.93 8.56 -21.85
CA ASP A 92 12.56 7.62 -22.77
C ASP A 92 11.51 6.73 -23.44
N CYS A 93 10.47 6.32 -22.70
CA CYS A 93 9.30 5.61 -23.24
C CYS A 93 8.52 6.47 -24.25
N ILE A 94 8.32 7.76 -24.00
CA ILE A 94 7.69 8.69 -24.97
C ILE A 94 8.49 8.74 -26.28
N ARG A 95 9.84 8.79 -26.19
CA ARG A 95 10.70 8.90 -27.39
C ARG A 95 10.81 7.58 -28.17
N SER A 96 10.83 6.46 -27.46
CA SER A 96 11.05 5.13 -28.05
C SER A 96 9.76 4.41 -28.44
N GLY A 97 8.62 4.79 -27.87
CA GLY A 97 7.36 4.05 -27.98
C GLY A 97 7.27 2.84 -27.04
N ASN A 98 8.22 2.64 -26.13
CA ASN A 98 8.19 1.57 -25.13
C ASN A 98 7.22 1.89 -23.97
N GLU A 99 6.85 0.88 -23.19
CA GLU A 99 6.02 1.07 -21.98
C GLU A 99 6.86 1.45 -20.74
N PRO A 100 6.38 2.36 -19.87
CA PRO A 100 7.02 2.68 -18.60
C PRO A 100 7.05 1.49 -17.65
N VAL A 101 8.10 1.38 -16.82
CA VAL A 101 8.20 0.30 -15.81
C VAL A 101 7.11 0.40 -14.73
N ALA A 102 6.57 1.61 -14.51
CA ALA A 102 5.46 1.89 -13.59
C ALA A 102 4.23 2.36 -14.39
N GLY A 103 3.73 1.51 -15.28
CA GLY A 103 2.58 1.79 -16.14
C GLY A 103 1.22 1.82 -15.43
N ILE A 104 0.18 2.19 -16.19
CA ILE A 104 -1.19 2.37 -15.68
C ILE A 104 -1.80 1.09 -15.09
N ASP A 105 -1.49 -0.07 -15.64
CA ASP A 105 -2.00 -1.36 -15.15
C ASP A 105 -1.54 -1.67 -13.73
N LEU A 106 -0.28 -1.35 -13.41
CA LEU A 106 0.25 -1.48 -12.06
C LEU A 106 -0.40 -0.45 -11.13
N ALA A 107 -0.50 0.80 -11.58
CA ALA A 107 -1.12 1.87 -10.81
C ALA A 107 -2.58 1.55 -10.44
N MET A 108 -3.36 1.01 -11.36
CA MET A 108 -4.75 0.59 -11.13
C MET A 108 -4.86 -0.51 -10.06
N LYS A 109 -3.95 -1.50 -10.06
CA LYS A 109 -3.94 -2.58 -9.06
C LYS A 109 -3.60 -2.04 -7.67
N VAL A 110 -2.60 -1.17 -7.57
CA VAL A 110 -2.21 -0.53 -6.30
C VAL A 110 -3.33 0.37 -5.78
N GLN A 111 -3.89 1.22 -6.64
CA GLN A 111 -4.96 2.14 -6.27
C GLN A 111 -6.21 1.40 -5.80
N ALA A 112 -6.56 0.26 -6.41
CA ALA A 112 -7.69 -0.56 -5.96
C ALA A 112 -7.53 -0.99 -4.49
N VAL A 113 -6.35 -1.42 -4.07
CA VAL A 113 -6.07 -1.80 -2.67
C VAL A 113 -6.25 -0.59 -1.74
N ILE A 114 -5.72 0.58 -2.12
CA ILE A 114 -5.84 1.82 -1.33
C ILE A 114 -7.30 2.24 -1.20
N SER A 115 -8.06 2.24 -2.29
CA SER A 115 -9.49 2.59 -2.27
C SER A 115 -10.32 1.61 -1.43
N LEU A 116 -10.00 0.31 -1.45
CA LEU A 116 -10.66 -0.68 -0.58
C LEU A 116 -10.32 -0.45 0.88
N ALA A 117 -9.07 -0.13 1.19
CA ALA A 117 -8.63 0.19 2.55
C ALA A 117 -9.36 1.43 3.10
N GLU A 118 -9.49 2.49 2.28
CA GLU A 118 -10.25 3.68 2.66
C GLU A 118 -11.73 3.38 2.89
N ILE A 119 -12.38 2.65 1.97
CA ILE A 119 -13.78 2.22 2.14
C ILE A 119 -13.92 1.41 3.43
N SER A 120 -12.99 0.49 3.66
CA SER A 120 -12.99 -0.39 4.83
C SER A 120 -12.87 0.39 6.14
N ASP A 121 -11.92 1.32 6.24
CA ASP A 121 -11.69 2.12 7.43
C ASP A 121 -12.87 3.03 7.74
N ARG A 122 -13.36 3.77 6.73
CA ARG A 122 -14.47 4.71 6.92
C ARG A 122 -15.81 4.02 7.22
N ARG A 123 -16.03 2.80 6.70
CA ARG A 123 -17.26 2.01 6.93
C ARG A 123 -17.15 1.08 8.13
N GLY A 124 -15.94 0.87 8.67
CA GLY A 124 -15.70 -0.08 9.76
C GLY A 124 -15.99 -1.54 9.38
N THR A 125 -15.77 -1.93 8.12
CA THR A 125 -16.06 -3.28 7.62
C THR A 125 -14.99 -3.76 6.65
N MET A 126 -14.82 -5.08 6.51
CA MET A 126 -13.94 -5.64 5.49
C MET A 126 -14.56 -5.43 4.09
N ALA A 127 -13.76 -4.96 3.14
CA ALA A 127 -14.18 -4.73 1.76
C ALA A 127 -13.67 -5.85 0.84
N HIS A 128 -14.56 -6.48 0.09
CA HIS A 128 -14.26 -7.51 -0.90
C HIS A 128 -14.44 -6.96 -2.30
N PHE A 129 -13.46 -7.17 -3.18
CA PHE A 129 -13.50 -6.68 -4.57
C PHE A 129 -13.66 -7.83 -5.56
N ASP A 130 -14.64 -7.73 -6.45
CA ASP A 130 -14.78 -8.62 -7.60
C ASP A 130 -14.09 -8.00 -8.82
N PRO A 131 -12.96 -8.56 -9.32
CA PRO A 131 -12.24 -7.99 -10.45
C PRO A 131 -13.01 -8.06 -11.78
N LYS A 132 -14.02 -8.94 -11.90
CA LYS A 132 -14.83 -9.07 -13.13
C LYS A 132 -15.89 -7.99 -13.21
N THR A 133 -16.65 -7.79 -12.13
CA THR A 133 -17.73 -6.81 -12.08
C THR A 133 -17.29 -5.44 -11.57
N ARG A 134 -16.09 -5.37 -10.97
CA ARG A 134 -15.55 -4.20 -10.25
C ARG A 134 -16.42 -3.73 -9.09
N LYS A 135 -17.28 -4.61 -8.57
CA LYS A 135 -18.11 -4.32 -7.40
C LYS A 135 -17.32 -4.53 -6.12
N VAL A 136 -17.68 -3.75 -5.10
CA VAL A 136 -17.17 -3.89 -3.73
C VAL A 136 -18.31 -4.32 -2.83
N THR A 137 -18.10 -5.32 -1.97
CA THR A 137 -19.10 -5.78 -1.01
C THR A 137 -18.52 -5.93 0.40
N ASP A 138 -19.38 -5.97 1.41
CA ASP A 138 -19.00 -6.38 2.77
C ASP A 138 -19.02 -7.91 2.93
N GLY A 139 -18.65 -8.40 4.11
CA GLY A 139 -18.68 -9.83 4.44
C GLY A 139 -20.07 -10.47 4.47
N ALA A 140 -21.15 -9.67 4.45
CA ALA A 140 -22.53 -10.14 4.32
C ALA A 140 -23.04 -10.11 2.87
N GLY A 141 -22.23 -9.65 1.91
CA GLY A 141 -22.57 -9.54 0.51
C GLY A 141 -23.32 -8.26 0.12
N ASN A 142 -23.44 -7.28 1.03
CA ASN A 142 -24.04 -5.99 0.69
C ASN A 142 -23.06 -5.16 -0.12
N GLU A 143 -23.55 -4.49 -1.16
CA GLU A 143 -22.71 -3.62 -2.00
C GLU A 143 -22.24 -2.38 -1.23
N LEU A 144 -20.93 -2.19 -1.16
CA LEU A 144 -20.28 -1.01 -0.59
C LEU A 144 -20.06 0.01 -1.71
N LYS A 145 -20.79 1.12 -1.64
CA LYS A 145 -20.64 2.20 -2.61
C LYS A 145 -19.36 2.99 -2.32
N PRO A 146 -18.62 3.41 -3.38
CA PRO A 146 -17.55 4.40 -3.24
C PRO A 146 -18.04 5.67 -2.54
N TYR A 147 -17.13 6.35 -1.85
CA TYR A 147 -17.43 7.63 -1.21
C TYR A 147 -17.67 8.72 -2.27
N ASP A 148 -18.76 9.47 -2.10
CA ASP A 148 -18.99 10.70 -2.84
C ASP A 148 -18.38 11.87 -2.05
N TYR A 149 -17.17 12.26 -2.41
CA TYR A 149 -16.45 13.33 -1.73
C TYR A 149 -17.17 14.69 -1.79
N ALA A 150 -18.02 14.92 -2.80
CA ALA A 150 -18.79 16.17 -2.91
C ALA A 150 -19.96 16.22 -1.91
N GLU A 151 -20.59 15.08 -1.64
CA GLU A 151 -21.61 14.97 -0.59
C GLU A 151 -20.97 14.95 0.81
N GLU A 152 -19.84 14.27 0.99
CA GLU A 152 -19.12 14.21 2.26
C GLU A 152 -18.63 15.59 2.74
N ALA A 153 -18.20 16.44 1.81
CA ALA A 153 -17.81 17.83 2.14
C ALA A 153 -18.96 18.67 2.72
N LYS A 154 -20.21 18.20 2.63
CA LYS A 154 -21.40 18.86 3.20
C LYS A 154 -21.77 18.33 4.58
N ILE A 155 -21.14 17.26 5.05
CA ILE A 155 -21.47 16.62 6.32
C ILE A 155 -20.73 17.37 7.43
N ASP A 156 -21.43 17.71 8.51
CA ASP A 156 -20.85 18.45 9.63
C ASP A 156 -19.96 17.58 10.53
N GLN A 157 -20.09 16.26 10.45
CA GLN A 157 -19.32 15.27 11.20
C GLN A 157 -18.88 14.12 10.30
N GLY A 158 -17.57 13.95 10.15
CA GLY A 158 -16.97 12.80 9.49
C GLY A 158 -16.66 11.66 10.49
N PRO A 159 -16.11 10.53 10.01
CA PRO A 159 -15.74 9.38 10.86
C PRO A 159 -14.65 9.70 11.91
N TYR A 160 -14.00 10.87 11.81
CA TYR A 160 -12.93 11.33 12.70
C TYR A 160 -13.29 12.56 13.56
N GLY A 161 -14.44 13.19 13.37
CA GLY A 161 -14.83 14.39 14.11
C GLY A 161 -15.56 15.43 13.26
N PRO A 162 -15.83 16.64 13.79
CA PRO A 162 -16.45 17.72 13.03
C PRO A 162 -15.56 18.18 11.87
N ILE A 163 -16.10 18.26 10.65
CA ILE A 163 -15.35 18.65 9.44
C ILE A 163 -15.15 20.18 9.35
N LYS A 164 -15.96 20.96 10.09
CA LYS A 164 -16.03 22.42 10.00
C LYS A 164 -14.90 23.23 10.68
N GLU A 165 -13.96 22.60 11.38
CA GLU A 165 -12.94 23.32 12.18
C GLU A 165 -11.50 23.21 11.67
N ILE A 166 -11.24 22.47 10.59
CA ILE A 166 -9.86 22.12 10.16
C ILE A 166 -9.27 23.10 9.12
N GLY A 167 -9.88 24.29 8.97
CA GLY A 167 -9.41 25.34 8.07
C GLY A 167 -9.54 26.73 8.68
N GLY A 168 -8.59 27.10 9.53
CA GLY A 168 -8.35 28.46 10.04
C GLY A 168 -6.89 28.82 9.94
#